data_AF-A0A7X3LD74-F1
#
_entry.id   AF-A0A7X3LD74-F1
#
_cell.length_a   1.000
_cell.length_b   1.000
_cell.length_c   1.000
_cell.angle_alpha   90.00
_cell.angle_beta   90.00
_cell.angle_gamma   90.00
#
_symmetry.space_group_name_H-M   'P 1'
#
loop_
_entity.id
_entity.type
_entity.pdbx_description
1 polymer ?
#
loop_
_entity_poly.entity_id
_entity_poly.type
_entity_poly.pdbx_seq_one_letter_code
_entity_poly.pdbx_strand_id
1 'polypeptide(L)'
;MRDSSAHELLLLSALQECRIALEAARADEAARALVRGELEAALRREEALKAEIVLERERTEAVRLVLQALLMSLRRFGLRRRLFLSRVARLGRETPDSGPQAARHPVLLAEARRVMGVAQPPDLAPGA
;
A
#
# COMPACT_ATOMS: atom_id res chain seq x y z
N MET A 1 -58.51 39.40 -24.08
CA MET A 1 -57.11 39.43 -24.55
C MET A 1 -56.08 39.59 -23.43
N ARG A 2 -56.26 40.50 -22.45
CA ARG A 2 -55.28 40.72 -21.36
C ARG A 2 -55.02 39.50 -20.45
N ASP A 3 -56.04 38.68 -20.21
CA ASP A 3 -55.91 37.51 -19.31
C ASP A 3 -55.14 36.34 -19.96
N SER A 4 -55.19 36.20 -21.29
CA SER A 4 -54.42 35.18 -22.04
C SER A 4 -52.92 35.47 -21.96
N SER A 5 -52.53 36.74 -22.16
CA SER A 5 -51.13 37.16 -22.05
C SER A 5 -50.58 37.03 -20.63
N ALA A 6 -51.40 37.25 -19.59
CA ALA A 6 -50.96 37.06 -18.21
C ALA A 6 -50.72 35.58 -17.88
N HIS A 7 -51.58 34.69 -18.38
CA HIS A 7 -51.43 33.25 -18.21
C HIS A 7 -50.19 32.71 -18.94
N GLU A 8 -49.94 33.17 -20.17
CA GLU A 8 -48.76 32.80 -20.94
C GLU A 8 -47.45 33.23 -20.24
N LEU A 9 -47.41 34.44 -19.68
CA LEU A 9 -46.23 34.90 -18.93
C LEU A 9 -45.96 34.07 -17.67
N LEU A 10 -47.00 33.68 -16.94
CA LEU A 10 -46.88 32.80 -15.78
C LEU A 10 -46.39 31.40 -16.16
N LEU A 11 -46.86 30.87 -17.29
CA LEU A 11 -46.40 29.58 -17.78
C LEU A 11 -44.93 29.62 -18.19
N LEU A 12 -44.51 30.69 -18.88
CA LEU A 12 -43.11 30.87 -19.28
C LEU A 12 -42.18 31.05 -18.07
N SER A 13 -42.60 31.79 -17.03
CA SER A 13 -41.80 31.93 -15.80
C SER A 13 -41.67 30.60 -15.07
N ALA A 14 -42.76 29.83 -14.95
CA ALA A 14 -42.73 28.51 -14.32
C ALA A 14 -41.82 27.54 -15.08
N LEU A 15 -41.88 27.53 -16.42
CA LEU A 15 -40.98 26.71 -17.24
C LEU A 15 -39.51 27.13 -17.09
N GLN A 16 -39.23 28.43 -17.00
CA GLN A 16 -37.89 28.93 -16.75
C GLN A 16 -37.37 28.49 -15.38
N GLU A 17 -38.19 28.58 -14.32
CA GLU A 17 -37.86 28.09 -12.99
C GLU A 17 -37.59 26.58 -12.97
N CYS A 18 -38.44 25.79 -13.64
CA CYS A 18 -38.22 24.35 -13.78
C CYS A 18 -36.91 24.04 -14.50
N ARG A 19 -36.54 24.81 -15.53
CA ARG A 19 -35.27 24.63 -16.24
C ARG A 19 -34.07 24.89 -15.32
N ILE A 20 -34.11 25.98 -14.56
CA ILE A 20 -33.05 26.33 -13.60
C ILE A 20 -32.92 25.25 -12.53
N ALA A 21 -34.04 24.79 -11.98
CA ALA A 21 -34.05 23.73 -10.97
C ALA A 21 -33.47 22.41 -11.51
N LEU A 22 -33.78 22.05 -12.76
CA LEU A 22 -33.24 20.85 -13.40
C LEU A 22 -31.74 20.95 -13.66
N GLU A 23 -31.27 22.12 -14.13
CA GLU A 23 -29.84 22.38 -14.32
C GLU A 23 -29.08 22.30 -12.98
N ALA A 24 -29.63 22.89 -11.92
CA ALA A 24 -29.06 22.83 -10.58
C ALA A 24 -29.02 21.38 -10.04
N ALA A 25 -30.08 20.61 -10.20
CA ALA A 25 -30.13 19.21 -9.78
C ALA A 25 -29.07 18.35 -10.51
N ARG A 26 -28.92 18.54 -11.82
CA ARG A 26 -27.88 17.85 -12.61
C ARG A 26 -26.47 18.23 -12.18
N ALA A 27 -26.24 19.50 -11.87
CA ALA A 27 -24.95 19.97 -11.37
C ALA A 27 -24.61 19.36 -9.98
N ASP A 28 -25.60 19.27 -9.09
CA ASP A 28 -25.45 18.63 -7.77
C ASP A 28 -25.19 17.13 -7.91
N GLU A 29 -25.91 16.44 -8.80
CA GLU A 29 -25.64 15.02 -9.11
C GLU A 29 -24.22 14.80 -9.65
N ALA A 30 -23.76 15.67 -10.57
CA ALA A 30 -22.41 15.61 -11.09
C ALA A 30 -21.36 15.87 -10.00
N ALA A 31 -21.57 16.86 -9.13
CA ALA A 31 -20.68 17.14 -7.99
C ALA A 31 -20.61 15.94 -7.04
N ARG A 32 -21.74 15.31 -6.71
CA ARG A 32 -21.78 14.10 -5.88
C ARG A 32 -21.07 12.93 -6.55
N ALA A 33 -21.20 12.77 -7.86
CA ALA A 33 -20.51 11.72 -8.61
C ALA A 33 -18.99 11.89 -8.56
N LEU A 34 -18.48 13.13 -8.67
CA LEU A 34 -17.05 13.44 -8.52
C LEU A 34 -16.54 13.05 -7.13
N VAL A 35 -17.24 13.48 -6.07
CA VAL A 35 -16.87 13.17 -4.68
C VAL A 35 -16.85 11.66 -4.43
N ARG A 36 -17.84 10.92 -4.97
CA ARG A 36 -17.86 9.44 -4.87
C ARG A 36 -16.65 8.82 -5.57
N GLY A 37 -16.31 9.29 -6.78
CA GLY A 37 -15.14 8.82 -7.51
C GLY A 37 -13.82 9.07 -6.76
N GLU A 38 -13.68 10.25 -6.16
CA GLU A 38 -12.52 10.59 -5.33
C GLU A 38 -12.43 9.71 -4.07
N LEU A 39 -13.56 9.48 -3.40
CA LEU A 39 -13.62 8.61 -2.23
C LEU A 39 -13.23 7.17 -2.58
N GLU A 40 -13.75 6.60 -3.67
CA GLU A 40 -13.38 5.26 -4.11
C GLU A 40 -11.89 5.16 -4.47
N ALA A 41 -11.34 6.18 -5.13
CA ALA A 41 -9.91 6.23 -5.43
C ALA A 41 -9.07 6.33 -4.16
N ALA A 42 -9.51 7.09 -3.15
CA ALA A 42 -8.85 7.19 -1.86
C ALA A 42 -8.88 5.85 -1.11
N LEU A 43 -10.02 5.16 -1.06
CA LEU A 43 -10.15 3.86 -0.41
C LEU A 43 -9.23 2.81 -1.07
N ARG A 44 -9.16 2.77 -2.40
CA ARG A 44 -8.23 1.86 -3.10
C ARG A 44 -6.76 2.15 -2.77
N ARG A 45 -6.38 3.43 -2.66
CA ARG A 45 -5.03 3.81 -2.22
C ARG A 45 -4.77 3.39 -0.78
N GLU A 46 -5.74 3.58 0.11
CA GLU A 46 -5.64 3.17 1.51
C GLU A 46 -5.45 1.65 1.64
N GLU A 47 -6.21 0.85 0.88
CA GLU A 47 -6.07 -0.61 0.85
C GLU A 47 -4.69 -1.05 0.35
N ALA A 48 -4.18 -0.43 -0.72
CA ALA A 48 -2.85 -0.70 -1.22
C ALA A 48 -1.76 -0.39 -0.18
N LEU A 49 -1.86 0.77 0.48
CA LEU A 49 -0.94 1.17 1.55
C LEU A 49 -1.01 0.23 2.76
N LYS A 50 -2.22 -0.21 3.15
CA LYS A 50 -2.38 -1.21 4.21
C LYS A 50 -1.66 -2.50 3.86
N ALA A 51 -1.81 -2.99 2.63
CA ALA A 51 -1.12 -4.19 2.17
C ALA A 51 0.41 -4.03 2.19
N GLU A 52 0.92 -2.87 1.74
CA GLU A 52 2.35 -2.55 1.79
C GLU A 52 2.89 -2.50 3.22
N ILE A 53 2.16 -1.89 4.16
CA ILE A 53 2.53 -1.86 5.58
C ILE A 53 2.64 -3.28 6.14
N VAL A 54 1.73 -4.20 5.78
CA VAL A 54 1.86 -5.59 6.21
C VAL A 54 3.16 -6.20 5.67
N LEU A 55 3.46 -6.03 4.38
CA LEU A 55 4.70 -6.55 3.80
C LEU A 55 5.96 -5.98 4.46
N GLU A 56 5.99 -4.68 4.76
CA GLU A 56 7.12 -4.05 5.44
C GLU A 56 7.28 -4.52 6.89
N ARG A 57 6.17 -4.80 7.59
CA ARG A 57 6.22 -5.43 8.92
C ARG A 57 6.82 -6.83 8.84
N GLU A 58 6.43 -7.61 7.83
CA GLU A 58 6.98 -8.96 7.63
C GLU A 58 8.48 -8.91 7.30
N ARG A 59 8.92 -7.96 6.46
CA ARG A 59 10.35 -7.70 6.20
C ARG A 59 11.10 -7.32 7.48
N THR A 60 10.52 -6.43 8.29
CA THR A 60 11.10 -6.02 9.58
C THR A 60 11.24 -7.21 10.53
N GLU A 61 10.23 -8.09 10.61
CA GLU A 61 10.32 -9.27 11.46
C GLU A 61 11.35 -10.29 10.94
N ALA A 62 11.51 -10.43 9.62
CA ALA A 62 12.60 -11.24 9.07
C ALA A 62 13.98 -10.74 9.54
N VAL A 63 14.22 -9.42 9.50
CA VAL A 63 15.48 -8.83 10.00
C VAL A 63 15.64 -9.12 11.50
N ARG A 64 14.58 -8.95 12.30
CA ARG A 64 14.61 -9.22 13.74
C ARG A 64 14.97 -10.67 14.04
N LEU A 65 14.39 -11.62 13.31
CA LEU A 65 14.68 -13.05 13.45
C LEU A 65 16.13 -13.38 13.07
N VAL A 66 16.67 -12.74 12.02
CA VAL A 66 18.09 -12.90 11.65
C VAL A 66 19.01 -12.34 12.74
N LEU A 67 18.70 -11.17 13.29
CA LEU A 67 19.47 -10.58 14.40
C LEU A 67 19.42 -11.47 15.65
N GLN A 68 18.26 -12.05 15.97
CA GLN A 68 18.15 -13.01 17.07
C GLN A 68 18.99 -14.26 16.80
N ALA A 69 18.91 -14.82 15.59
CA ALA A 69 19.71 -15.96 15.18
C ALA A 69 21.22 -15.66 15.26
N LEU A 70 21.62 -14.46 14.85
CA LEU A 70 22.99 -13.94 14.96
C LEU A 70 23.43 -13.89 16.42
N LEU A 71 22.66 -13.19 17.28
CA LEU A 71 22.99 -13.01 18.70
C LEU A 71 23.20 -14.35 19.41
N MET A 72 22.29 -15.32 19.27
CA MET A 72 22.50 -16.62 19.93
C MET A 72 23.53 -17.53 19.21
N SER A 73 24.13 -17.07 18.10
CA SER A 73 25.24 -17.73 17.41
C SER A 73 26.59 -17.09 17.70
N LEU A 74 26.61 -15.95 18.39
CA LEU A 74 27.82 -15.33 18.91
C LEU A 74 28.32 -16.09 20.15
N ARG A 75 29.65 -16.19 20.27
CA ARG A 75 30.36 -16.69 21.46
C ARG A 75 31.54 -15.77 21.78
N ARG A 76 32.23 -16.05 22.90
CA ARG A 76 33.44 -15.33 23.36
C ARG A 76 34.48 -15.08 22.25
N PHE A 77 34.59 -15.99 21.29
CA PHE A 77 35.54 -15.91 20.17
C PHE A 77 34.88 -15.58 18.81
N GLY A 78 33.70 -14.95 18.82
CA GLY A 78 33.02 -14.48 17.61
C GLY A 78 31.88 -15.38 17.11
N LEU A 79 31.57 -15.24 15.82
CA LEU A 79 30.39 -15.84 15.18
C LEU A 79 30.59 -17.32 14.84
N ARG A 80 29.73 -18.19 15.38
CA ARG A 80 29.62 -19.59 14.95
C ARG A 80 28.83 -19.67 13.64
N ARG A 81 29.50 -19.46 12.51
CA ARG A 81 28.89 -19.41 11.16
C ARG A 81 27.96 -20.60 10.86
N ARG A 82 28.38 -21.83 11.18
CA ARG A 82 27.55 -23.05 10.98
C ARG A 82 26.24 -23.02 11.77
N LEU A 83 26.28 -22.53 13.01
CA LEU A 83 25.11 -22.43 13.88
C LEU A 83 24.16 -21.32 13.43
N PHE A 84 24.73 -20.19 12.98
CA PHE A 84 23.95 -19.10 12.40
C PHE A 84 23.20 -19.57 11.15
N LEU A 85 23.90 -20.17 10.19
CA LEU A 85 23.31 -20.67 8.95
C LEU A 85 22.25 -21.74 9.21
N SER A 86 22.48 -22.67 10.16
CA SER A 86 21.50 -23.71 10.47
C SER A 86 20.19 -23.12 11.03
N ARG A 87 20.27 -22.03 11.80
CA ARG A 87 19.11 -21.32 12.32
C ARG A 87 18.38 -20.52 11.26
N VAL A 88 19.09 -19.78 10.42
CA VAL A 88 18.47 -19.08 9.28
C VAL A 88 17.77 -20.07 8.34
N ALA A 89 18.42 -21.20 8.03
CA ALA A 89 17.81 -22.24 7.20
C ALA A 89 16.55 -22.85 7.86
N ARG A 90 16.53 -22.96 9.19
CA ARG A 90 15.33 -23.38 9.92
C ARG A 90 14.22 -22.34 9.82
N LEU A 91 14.52 -21.06 10.03
CA LEU A 91 13.55 -19.96 9.88
C LEU A 91 12.98 -19.92 8.46
N GLY A 92 13.80 -20.15 7.43
CA GLY A 92 13.33 -20.25 6.05
C GLY A 92 12.34 -21.40 5.86
N ARG A 93 12.61 -22.59 6.41
CA ARG A 93 11.66 -23.72 6.34
C ARG A 93 10.37 -23.52 7.12
N GLU A 94 10.42 -22.74 8.20
CA GLU A 94 9.24 -22.41 9.02
C GLU A 94 8.43 -21.25 8.42
N THR A 95 8.99 -20.51 7.45
CA THR A 95 8.31 -19.41 6.77
C THR A 95 7.39 -19.94 5.67
N PRO A 96 6.08 -19.59 5.67
CA PRO A 96 5.17 -19.96 4.59
C PRO A 96 5.61 -19.43 3.22
N ASP A 97 5.39 -20.20 2.16
CA ASP A 97 5.73 -19.83 0.77
C ASP A 97 4.71 -18.88 0.11
N SER A 98 3.57 -18.64 0.76
CA SER A 98 2.50 -17.78 0.26
C SER A 98 2.00 -16.80 1.31
N GLY A 99 1.38 -15.71 0.85
CA GLY A 99 0.86 -14.65 1.72
C GLY A 99 1.93 -13.64 2.13
N PRO A 100 1.60 -12.71 3.05
CA PRO A 100 2.52 -11.63 3.43
C PRO A 100 3.82 -12.15 4.05
N GLN A 101 3.77 -13.27 4.77
CA GLN A 101 4.94 -13.88 5.42
C GLN A 101 5.97 -14.38 4.41
N ALA A 102 5.57 -14.69 3.17
CA ALA A 102 6.50 -15.08 2.12
C ALA A 102 7.52 -13.97 1.78
N ALA A 103 7.19 -12.71 2.07
CA ALA A 103 8.12 -11.57 1.94
C ALA A 103 9.36 -11.70 2.84
N ARG A 104 9.35 -12.58 3.86
CA ARG A 104 10.48 -12.84 4.74
C ARG A 104 11.61 -13.60 4.03
N HIS A 105 11.28 -14.54 3.13
CA HIS A 105 12.28 -15.38 2.43
C HIS A 105 13.44 -14.61 1.80
N PRO A 106 13.21 -13.60 0.93
CA PRO A 106 14.30 -12.83 0.33
C PRO A 106 15.11 -12.05 1.38
N VAL A 107 14.47 -11.55 2.44
CA VAL A 107 15.14 -10.80 3.51
C VAL A 107 16.04 -11.72 4.34
N LEU A 108 15.54 -12.89 4.75
CA LEU A 108 16.33 -13.89 5.48
C LEU A 108 17.61 -14.25 4.72
N LEU A 109 17.50 -14.47 3.41
CA LEU A 109 18.63 -14.79 2.56
C LEU A 109 19.60 -13.62 2.40
N ALA A 110 19.10 -12.41 2.13
CA ALA A 110 19.91 -11.22 1.94
C ALA A 110 20.71 -10.88 3.20
N GLU A 111 20.03 -10.84 4.35
CA GLU A 111 20.67 -10.52 5.62
C GLU A 111 21.66 -11.59 6.07
N ALA A 112 21.37 -12.87 5.82
CA ALA A 112 22.34 -13.93 6.07
C ALA A 112 23.59 -13.78 5.21
N ARG A 113 23.47 -13.39 3.94
CA ARG A 113 24.61 -13.10 3.06
C ARG A 113 25.42 -11.90 3.55
N ARG A 114 24.76 -10.83 4.03
CA ARG A 114 25.44 -9.66 4.64
C ARG A 114 26.25 -10.07 5.86
N VAL A 115 25.64 -10.79 6.81
CA VAL A 115 26.32 -11.27 8.03
C VAL A 115 27.51 -12.18 7.68
N MET A 116 27.38 -12.99 6.64
CA MET A 116 28.44 -13.89 6.20
C MET A 116 29.56 -13.19 5.42
N GLY A 117 29.45 -11.89 5.15
CA GLY A 117 30.40 -11.12 4.35
C GLY A 117 30.40 -11.50 2.86
N VAL A 118 29.29 -12.06 2.37
CA VAL A 118 29.13 -12.54 0.97
C VAL A 118 28.34 -11.53 0.13
N ALA A 119 27.64 -10.58 0.76
CA ALA A 119 26.93 -9.52 0.05
C ALA A 119 27.88 -8.37 -0.30
N GLN A 120 27.97 -8.05 -1.59
CA GLN A 120 28.60 -6.83 -2.09
C GLN A 120 27.79 -5.61 -1.60
N PRO A 121 28.41 -4.53 -1.12
CA PRO A 121 27.68 -3.32 -0.77
C PRO A 121 26.93 -2.79 -2.01
N PRO A 122 25.68 -2.32 -1.89
CA PRO A 122 24.88 -1.81 -3.01
C PRO A 122 25.39 -0.49 -3.60
N ASP A 123 26.62 -0.06 -3.27
CA ASP A 123 27.16 1.26 -3.58
C ASP A 123 28.53 1.24 -4.29
N LEU A 124 28.92 0.08 -4.83
CA LEU A 124 30.04 0.00 -5.77
C LEU A 124 29.51 -0.41 -7.14
N ALA A 125 28.80 0.51 -7.79
CA ALA A 125 28.69 0.50 -9.24
C ALA A 125 30.11 0.77 -9.81
N PRO A 126 30.64 -0.07 -10.71
CA PRO A 126 31.87 0.24 -11.42
C PRO A 126 31.60 1.17 -12.60
N GLY A 127 32.30 2.31 -12.65
CA GLY A 127 32.45 3.19 -13.83
C GLY A 127 31.26 4.14 -14.05
N ALA A 128 31.45 5.47 -14.11
CA ALA A 128 32.23 6.21 -15.11
C ALA A 128 31.69 5.98 -16.54
#